data_AF-A0A956PF51-F1
#
_entry.id   AF-A0A956PF51-F1
#
_cell.length_a   1.000
_cell.length_b   1.000
_cell.length_c   1.000
_cell.angle_alpha   90.00
_cell.angle_beta   90.00
_cell.angle_gamma   90.00
#
_symmetry.space_group_name_H-M   'P 1'
#
loop_
_entity.id
_entity.type
_entity.pdbx_description
1 polymer ?
#
loop_
_entity_poly.entity_id
_entity_poly.type
_entity_poly.pdbx_seq_one_letter_code
_entity_poly.pdbx_strand_id
1 'polypeptide(L)'
;MNLDNFFLAMREDAPLGFARHFAFGELVRERALTVTINSATVDFQGLAPLSMQVLGTHDRERGSFCWAWNDPAFRAKPCCNLAEFLCGEGEASRGYDLLTVPEVDTEIVDLESIGVYCAARAGDACFWCAPVEKGSLLIVVLRPPVDLSRMSFATFASTVEHVHPFYDNHRELIMDLLSAVNLPYEAAGDLIVVNCRDEEYKVYFRQNSEPDLTPSDAAGTRTRKELQDVLDTIPSDLRANMQLADLDYSEGNLEAAEIRYLLCAQCPDPFSAAIAYTKLAALYTATKRHRLATSARRRVMELEPDRLGFYFYGMKLLDCGRLLEAAQMIEETLPLCSDRTQPLRRLGPIYALLGRRTQAIEAYRELLGNVDGDEAKEIQTELSKLSGRET
;
A
#
# COMPACT_ATOMS: atom_id res chain seq x y z
N MET A 1 -18.26 -7.01 -7.06
CA MET A 1 -18.24 -5.62 -6.59
C MET A 1 -17.39 -4.82 -7.55
N ASN A 2 -17.99 -3.89 -8.31
CA ASN A 2 -17.22 -2.94 -9.13
C ASN A 2 -16.72 -1.79 -8.23
N LEU A 3 -15.41 -1.52 -8.25
CA LEU A 3 -14.76 -0.48 -7.44
C LEU A 3 -14.21 0.69 -8.28
N ASP A 4 -14.39 0.67 -9.59
CA ASP A 4 -13.78 1.66 -10.50
C ASP A 4 -14.27 3.08 -10.19
N ASN A 5 -15.59 3.24 -9.96
CA ASN A 5 -16.18 4.52 -9.58
C ASN A 5 -15.77 4.97 -8.18
N PHE A 6 -15.55 4.01 -7.26
CA PHE A 6 -15.08 4.29 -5.91
C PHE A 6 -13.65 4.86 -5.95
N PHE A 7 -12.73 4.20 -6.65
CA PHE A 7 -11.36 4.69 -6.82
C PHE A 7 -11.28 5.97 -7.65
N LEU A 8 -12.18 6.17 -8.62
CA LEU A 8 -12.28 7.43 -9.37
C LEU A 8 -12.68 8.58 -8.46
N ALA A 9 -13.69 8.40 -7.61
CA ALA A 9 -14.14 9.42 -6.67
C ALA A 9 -13.11 9.71 -5.56
N MET A 10 -12.30 8.73 -5.16
CA MET A 10 -11.20 8.98 -4.22
C MET A 10 -10.13 9.91 -4.81
N ARG A 11 -9.91 9.93 -6.14
CA ARG A 11 -8.87 10.77 -6.77
C ARG A 11 -9.01 12.25 -6.41
N GLU A 12 -10.22 12.80 -6.39
CA GLU A 12 -10.40 14.26 -6.27
C GLU A 12 -10.11 14.80 -4.86
N ASP A 13 -10.46 14.06 -3.80
CA ASP A 13 -10.46 14.57 -2.42
C ASP A 13 -9.53 13.81 -1.44
N ALA A 14 -9.00 12.64 -1.84
CA ALA A 14 -8.18 11.82 -0.96
C ALA A 14 -6.91 12.50 -0.45
N PRO A 15 -6.13 13.26 -1.24
CA PRO A 15 -4.88 13.85 -0.75
C PRO A 15 -5.09 14.77 0.47
N LEU A 16 -6.16 15.57 0.45
CA LEU A 16 -6.53 16.44 1.57
C LEU A 16 -7.09 15.66 2.76
N GLY A 17 -7.83 14.58 2.52
CA GLY A 17 -8.28 13.64 3.55
C GLY A 17 -7.11 13.00 4.29
N PHE A 18 -6.12 12.47 3.55
CA PHE A 18 -4.90 11.89 4.10
C PHE A 18 -4.09 12.90 4.90
N ALA A 19 -3.86 14.08 4.33
CA ALA A 19 -3.19 15.19 5.01
C ALA A 19 -3.83 15.51 6.37
N ARG A 20 -5.16 15.62 6.42
CA ARG A 20 -5.91 15.85 7.67
C ARG A 20 -5.78 14.68 8.63
N HIS A 21 -5.88 13.45 8.14
CA HIS A 21 -5.74 12.24 8.96
C HIS A 21 -4.37 12.19 9.67
N PHE A 22 -3.26 12.36 8.94
CA PHE A 22 -1.93 12.32 9.53
C PHE A 22 -1.66 13.52 10.45
N ALA A 23 -2.06 14.72 10.05
CA ALA A 23 -1.89 15.91 10.89
C ALA A 23 -2.74 15.84 12.17
N PHE A 24 -3.93 15.23 12.11
CA PHE A 24 -4.73 14.95 13.30
C PHE A 24 -4.09 13.86 14.18
N GLY A 25 -3.52 12.82 13.56
CA GLY A 25 -2.74 11.79 14.26
C GLY A 25 -1.58 12.37 15.06
N GLU A 26 -0.83 13.34 14.52
CA GLU A 26 0.24 14.04 15.24
C GLU A 26 -0.24 14.86 16.45
N LEU A 27 -1.44 15.44 16.34
CA LEU A 27 -2.07 16.22 17.42
C LEU A 27 -2.53 15.33 18.57
N VAL A 28 -3.15 14.20 18.23
CA VAL A 28 -3.75 13.26 19.18
C VAL A 28 -2.72 12.30 19.74
N ARG A 29 -1.75 11.81 18.96
CA ARG A 29 -0.76 10.80 19.36
C ARG A 29 -1.44 9.58 19.99
N GLU A 30 -0.78 8.94 20.96
CA GLU A 30 -1.30 7.77 21.70
C GLU A 30 -2.35 8.12 22.78
N ARG A 31 -3.05 9.25 22.67
CA ARG A 31 -4.06 9.64 23.67
C ARG A 31 -5.19 8.62 23.71
N ALA A 32 -5.66 8.35 24.93
CA ALA A 32 -6.87 7.57 25.13
C ALA A 32 -8.06 8.26 24.42
N LEU A 33 -8.86 7.45 23.72
CA LEU A 33 -10.07 7.88 23.05
C LEU A 33 -11.29 7.27 23.74
N THR A 34 -12.37 8.04 23.85
CA THR A 34 -13.68 7.54 24.29
C THR A 34 -14.74 7.90 23.26
N VAL A 35 -15.51 6.92 22.83
CA VAL A 35 -16.58 7.10 21.83
C VAL A 35 -17.93 7.09 22.54
N THR A 36 -18.73 8.14 22.33
CA THR A 36 -20.09 8.23 22.86
C THR A 36 -21.11 8.21 21.72
N ILE A 37 -21.73 7.04 21.54
CA ILE A 37 -22.64 6.73 20.43
C ILE A 37 -23.88 7.65 20.42
N ASN A 38 -24.51 7.87 21.57
CA ASN A 38 -25.79 8.61 21.64
C ASN A 38 -25.64 10.10 21.33
N SER A 39 -24.52 10.71 21.71
CA SER A 39 -24.21 12.11 21.40
C SER A 39 -23.46 12.29 20.08
N ALA A 40 -23.07 11.18 19.43
CA ALA A 40 -22.20 11.19 18.26
C ALA A 40 -20.90 11.98 18.49
N THR A 41 -20.26 11.79 19.64
CA THR A 41 -19.02 12.48 20.01
C THR A 41 -17.88 11.50 20.26
N VAL A 42 -16.67 11.96 19.97
CA VAL A 42 -15.42 11.29 20.32
C VAL A 42 -14.56 12.23 21.16
N ASP A 43 -14.06 11.71 22.26
CA ASP A 43 -13.25 12.44 23.22
C ASP A 43 -11.83 11.90 23.16
N PHE A 44 -10.92 12.75 22.67
CA PHE A 44 -9.49 12.50 22.75
C PHE A 44 -8.96 13.23 23.97
N GLN A 45 -8.28 12.53 24.87
CA GLN A 45 -7.83 13.09 26.14
C GLN A 45 -7.11 14.44 25.98
N GLY A 46 -7.64 15.52 26.57
CA GLY A 46 -7.03 16.86 26.47
C GLY A 46 -7.39 17.65 25.21
N LEU A 47 -8.40 17.22 24.45
CA LEU A 47 -9.11 18.02 23.46
C LEU A 47 -10.58 18.19 23.91
N ALA A 48 -11.25 19.21 23.37
CA ALA A 48 -12.70 19.31 23.51
C ALA A 48 -13.38 18.15 22.74
N PRO A 49 -14.54 17.65 23.20
CA PRO A 49 -15.32 16.65 22.48
C PRO A 49 -15.54 17.03 21.02
N LEU A 50 -15.23 16.12 20.10
CA LEU A 50 -15.40 16.33 18.67
C LEU A 50 -16.62 15.56 18.16
N SER A 51 -17.32 16.13 17.19
CA SER A 51 -18.40 15.41 16.51
C SER A 51 -17.83 14.31 15.62
N MET A 52 -18.50 13.17 15.59
CA MET A 52 -18.09 12.04 14.77
C MET A 52 -19.28 11.35 14.10
N GLN A 53 -18.98 10.53 13.08
CA GLN A 53 -19.90 9.58 12.47
C GLN A 53 -19.26 8.20 12.49
N VAL A 54 -20.02 7.17 12.78
CA VAL A 54 -19.60 5.76 12.71
C VAL A 54 -19.88 5.27 11.30
N LEU A 55 -18.86 4.74 10.64
CA LEU A 55 -18.98 4.13 9.32
C LEU A 55 -19.33 2.65 9.43
N GLY A 56 -18.76 1.95 10.40
CA GLY A 56 -18.99 0.52 10.60
C GLY A 56 -18.00 -0.12 11.55
N THR A 57 -18.13 -1.43 11.69
CA THR A 57 -17.30 -2.28 12.54
C THR A 57 -16.53 -3.28 11.70
N HIS A 58 -15.25 -3.42 11.98
CA HIS A 58 -14.40 -4.43 11.40
C HIS A 58 -14.22 -5.58 12.39
N ASP A 59 -14.49 -6.80 11.92
CA ASP A 59 -14.17 -8.04 12.63
C ASP A 59 -12.82 -8.56 12.14
N ARG A 60 -11.84 -8.59 13.04
CA ARG A 60 -10.47 -9.00 12.70
C ARG A 60 -10.34 -10.49 12.43
N GLU A 61 -11.15 -11.33 13.08
CA GLU A 61 -11.10 -12.78 12.89
C GLU A 61 -11.72 -13.18 11.55
N ARG A 62 -12.78 -12.48 11.15
CA ARG A 62 -13.48 -12.73 9.88
C ARG A 62 -12.88 -12.01 8.68
N GLY A 63 -12.11 -10.94 8.91
CA GLY A 63 -11.63 -10.08 7.82
C GLY A 63 -12.78 -9.37 7.12
N SER A 64 -13.78 -8.92 7.87
CA SER A 64 -14.98 -8.31 7.30
C SER A 64 -15.34 -6.99 7.96
N PHE A 65 -15.86 -6.06 7.16
CA PHE A 65 -16.34 -4.76 7.57
C PHE A 65 -17.87 -4.68 7.41
N CYS A 66 -18.58 -4.55 8.52
CA CYS A 66 -20.02 -4.38 8.54
C CYS A 66 -20.36 -2.88 8.62
N TRP A 67 -21.17 -2.40 7.68
CA TRP A 67 -21.59 -1.00 7.67
C TRP A 67 -22.52 -0.66 8.85
N ALA A 68 -22.36 0.54 9.40
CA ALA A 68 -23.16 1.02 10.52
C ALA A 68 -24.66 1.14 10.19
N TRP A 69 -25.01 1.42 8.93
CA TRP A 69 -26.41 1.46 8.48
C TRP A 69 -27.08 0.07 8.52
N ASN A 70 -26.29 -1.01 8.50
CA ASN A 70 -26.73 -2.39 8.59
C ASN A 70 -26.73 -2.93 10.04
N ASP A 71 -25.95 -2.32 10.93
CA ASP A 71 -25.83 -2.75 12.32
C ASP A 71 -26.89 -2.10 13.23
N PRO A 72 -27.78 -2.87 13.90
CA PRO A 72 -28.79 -2.33 14.83
C PRO A 72 -28.21 -1.52 15.98
N ALA A 73 -26.93 -1.70 16.33
CA ALA A 73 -26.27 -0.92 17.36
C ALA A 73 -26.08 0.56 16.97
N PHE A 74 -26.06 0.88 15.67
CA PHE A 74 -25.81 2.22 15.15
C PHE A 74 -26.94 2.77 14.29
N ARG A 75 -27.64 1.91 13.55
CA ARG A 75 -28.73 2.29 12.65
C ARG A 75 -29.75 3.21 13.32
N ALA A 76 -30.17 4.25 12.59
CA ALA A 76 -31.08 5.30 13.04
C ALA A 76 -30.61 6.10 14.28
N LYS A 77 -29.33 6.03 14.65
CA LYS A 77 -28.73 6.90 15.68
C LYS A 77 -28.01 8.09 15.04
N PRO A 78 -27.85 9.21 15.76
CA PRO A 78 -27.20 10.42 15.23
C PRO A 78 -25.77 10.21 14.70
N CYS A 79 -25.08 9.18 15.18
CA CYS A 79 -23.74 8.84 14.73
C CYS A 79 -23.71 8.10 13.38
N CYS A 80 -24.84 7.62 12.84
CA CYS A 80 -24.88 6.78 11.65
C CYS A 80 -25.31 7.53 10.37
N ASN A 81 -25.68 8.80 10.48
CA ASN A 81 -26.28 9.56 9.37
C ASN A 81 -25.41 9.56 8.11
N LEU A 82 -24.08 9.65 8.24
CA LEU A 82 -23.17 9.60 7.09
C LEU A 82 -23.21 8.23 6.40
N ALA A 83 -23.18 7.13 7.14
CA ALA A 83 -23.23 5.79 6.56
C ALA A 83 -24.57 5.54 5.84
N GLU A 84 -25.68 5.98 6.43
CA GLU A 84 -27.01 5.88 5.81
C GLU A 84 -27.13 6.75 4.54
N PHE A 85 -26.58 7.96 4.58
CA PHE A 85 -26.51 8.84 3.42
C PHE A 85 -25.72 8.20 2.27
N LEU A 86 -24.52 7.67 2.55
CA LEU A 86 -23.66 7.02 1.55
C LEU A 86 -24.33 5.77 0.95
N CYS A 87 -25.03 4.98 1.77
CA CYS A 87 -25.83 3.86 1.27
C CYS A 87 -26.89 4.34 0.26
N GLY A 88 -27.65 5.40 0.61
CA GLY A 88 -28.65 5.98 -0.29
C GLY A 88 -28.05 6.54 -1.59
N GLU A 89 -26.85 7.13 -1.53
CA GLU A 89 -26.12 7.55 -2.73
C GLU A 89 -25.72 6.37 -3.61
N GLY A 90 -25.27 5.26 -3.01
CA GLY A 90 -24.94 4.04 -3.71
C GLY A 90 -26.14 3.40 -4.40
N GLU A 91 -27.31 3.43 -3.77
CA GLU A 91 -28.57 2.94 -4.37
C GLU A 91 -29.00 3.78 -5.57
N ALA A 92 -28.81 5.10 -5.51
CA ALA A 92 -29.17 6.03 -6.59
C ALA A 92 -28.20 5.95 -7.78
N SER A 93 -26.92 5.69 -7.50
CA SER A 93 -25.83 5.74 -8.46
C SER A 93 -25.49 4.32 -8.91
N ARG A 94 -26.10 3.84 -10.01
CA ARG A 94 -25.85 2.49 -10.57
C ARG A 94 -24.33 2.25 -10.71
N GLY A 95 -23.72 1.50 -9.79
CA GLY A 95 -22.30 1.14 -9.83
C GLY A 95 -21.44 1.46 -8.60
N TYR A 96 -22.02 1.73 -7.43
CA TYR A 96 -21.29 1.79 -6.14
C TYR A 96 -21.70 0.63 -5.21
N ASP A 97 -21.42 -0.59 -5.66
CA ASP A 97 -21.77 -1.82 -4.92
C ASP A 97 -21.22 -1.79 -3.48
N LEU A 98 -20.03 -1.22 -3.28
CA LEU A 98 -19.38 -1.12 -1.97
C LEU A 98 -20.27 -0.47 -0.88
N LEU A 99 -21.03 0.56 -1.25
CA LEU A 99 -21.81 1.35 -0.29
C LEU A 99 -23.15 0.70 0.08
N THR A 100 -23.59 -0.27 -0.71
CA THR A 100 -24.90 -0.93 -0.58
C THR A 100 -24.79 -2.38 -0.13
N VAL A 101 -23.61 -2.97 -0.24
CA VAL A 101 -23.31 -4.30 0.32
C VAL A 101 -23.19 -4.18 1.85
N PRO A 102 -23.99 -4.94 2.63
CA PRO A 102 -24.03 -4.78 4.10
C PRO A 102 -22.72 -5.11 4.82
N GLU A 103 -21.98 -6.10 4.30
CA GLU A 103 -20.74 -6.60 4.86
C GLU A 103 -19.72 -6.80 3.72
N VAL A 104 -18.57 -6.15 3.87
CA VAL A 104 -17.52 -6.06 2.86
C VAL A 104 -16.33 -6.87 3.33
N ASP A 105 -15.77 -7.67 2.44
CA ASP A 105 -14.51 -8.40 2.68
C ASP A 105 -13.34 -7.41 2.65
N THR A 106 -12.59 -7.30 3.75
CA THR A 106 -11.46 -6.37 3.86
C THR A 106 -10.21 -6.85 3.15
N GLU A 107 -10.20 -8.08 2.60
CA GLU A 107 -9.20 -8.50 1.62
C GLU A 107 -9.45 -7.88 0.24
N ILE A 108 -10.68 -7.44 -0.06
CA ILE A 108 -11.04 -6.82 -1.34
C ILE A 108 -10.83 -5.30 -1.29
N VAL A 109 -11.14 -4.66 -0.16
CA VAL A 109 -10.92 -3.24 0.06
C VAL A 109 -10.60 -2.98 1.54
N ASP A 110 -9.46 -2.36 1.78
CA ASP A 110 -9.00 -2.08 3.15
C ASP A 110 -9.81 -0.96 3.84
N LEU A 111 -9.69 -0.91 5.17
CA LEU A 111 -10.43 0.04 6.00
C LEU A 111 -9.99 1.48 5.76
N GLU A 112 -8.71 1.69 5.45
CA GLU A 112 -8.14 2.99 5.15
C GLU A 112 -8.79 3.58 3.90
N SER A 113 -8.94 2.80 2.84
CA SER A 113 -9.59 3.18 1.59
C SER A 113 -11.06 3.56 1.83
N ILE A 114 -11.80 2.72 2.58
CA ILE A 114 -13.18 3.02 2.99
C ILE A 114 -13.22 4.33 3.79
N GLY A 115 -12.34 4.48 4.77
CA GLY A 115 -12.26 5.64 5.65
C GLY A 115 -11.96 6.94 4.89
N VAL A 116 -10.98 6.91 3.99
CA VAL A 116 -10.56 8.05 3.16
C VAL A 116 -11.70 8.49 2.25
N TYR A 117 -12.32 7.55 1.55
CA TYR A 117 -13.48 7.85 0.69
C TYR A 117 -14.60 8.50 1.50
N CYS A 118 -14.96 7.93 2.64
CA CYS A 118 -16.05 8.46 3.45
C CYS A 118 -15.71 9.81 4.08
N ALA A 119 -14.46 10.03 4.50
CA ALA A 119 -13.99 11.32 5.01
C ALA A 119 -14.03 12.40 3.91
N ALA A 120 -13.62 12.06 2.69
CA ALA A 120 -13.74 12.92 1.52
C ALA A 120 -15.21 13.32 1.24
N ARG A 121 -16.13 12.34 1.25
CA ARG A 121 -17.57 12.61 1.09
C ARG A 121 -18.15 13.47 2.21
N ALA A 122 -17.61 13.37 3.42
CA ALA A 122 -17.96 14.24 4.54
C ALA A 122 -17.32 15.65 4.47
N GLY A 123 -16.42 15.89 3.52
CA GLY A 123 -15.75 17.15 3.29
C GLY A 123 -14.61 17.40 4.28
N ASP A 124 -14.81 18.33 5.22
CA ASP A 124 -13.79 18.72 6.21
C ASP A 124 -13.69 17.74 7.37
N ALA A 125 -13.18 16.54 7.06
CA ALA A 125 -13.11 15.44 8.00
C ALA A 125 -11.85 14.58 7.82
N CYS A 126 -11.58 13.75 8.82
CA CYS A 126 -10.62 12.66 8.73
C CYS A 126 -11.21 11.37 9.29
N PHE A 127 -10.71 10.21 8.87
CA PHE A 127 -11.14 8.94 9.46
C PHE A 127 -10.25 8.55 10.65
N TRP A 128 -10.73 7.62 11.48
CA TRP A 128 -9.97 7.02 12.56
C TRP A 128 -10.43 5.58 12.79
N CYS A 129 -9.48 4.67 12.99
CA CYS A 129 -9.74 3.28 13.36
C CYS A 129 -9.60 3.11 14.87
N ALA A 130 -10.70 3.17 15.61
CA ALA A 130 -10.69 2.98 17.05
C ALA A 130 -10.63 1.47 17.38
N PRO A 131 -9.62 0.98 18.12
CA PRO A 131 -9.54 -0.44 18.46
C PRO A 131 -10.69 -0.84 19.39
N VAL A 132 -11.30 -1.98 19.11
CA VAL A 132 -12.30 -2.63 19.97
C VAL A 132 -11.90 -4.10 20.19
N GLU A 133 -12.48 -4.77 21.18
CA GLU A 133 -12.05 -6.09 21.65
C GLU A 133 -11.88 -7.14 20.52
N LYS A 134 -12.74 -7.11 19.50
CA LYS A 134 -12.73 -8.05 18.36
C LYS A 134 -12.41 -7.41 17.00
N GLY A 135 -11.79 -6.24 16.99
CA GLY A 135 -11.38 -5.59 15.75
C GLY A 135 -11.31 -4.08 15.87
N SER A 136 -12.01 -3.36 14.98
CA SER A 136 -11.92 -1.90 14.91
C SER A 136 -13.29 -1.27 14.66
N LEU A 137 -13.56 -0.14 15.31
CA LEU A 137 -14.67 0.75 14.97
C LEU A 137 -14.13 1.84 14.04
N LEU A 138 -14.61 1.88 12.80
CA LEU A 138 -14.23 2.90 11.85
C LEU A 138 -15.13 4.13 12.03
N ILE A 139 -14.51 5.27 12.32
CA ILE A 139 -15.22 6.54 12.54
C ILE A 139 -14.67 7.64 11.63
N VAL A 140 -15.50 8.62 11.33
CA VAL A 140 -15.12 9.90 10.72
C VAL A 140 -15.23 10.98 11.77
N VAL A 141 -14.14 11.69 12.03
CA VAL A 141 -14.08 12.84 12.91
C VAL A 141 -14.34 14.09 12.08
N LEU A 142 -15.40 14.83 12.43
CA LEU A 142 -15.83 16.00 11.69
C LEU A 142 -15.13 17.25 12.22
N ARG A 143 -14.59 18.06 11.30
CA ARG A 143 -13.89 19.34 11.59
C ARG A 143 -12.81 19.17 12.66
N PRO A 144 -11.83 18.27 12.44
CA PRO A 144 -10.73 18.12 13.39
C PRO A 144 -9.98 19.46 13.53
N PRO A 145 -9.50 19.83 14.73
CA PRO A 145 -8.82 21.10 14.98
C PRO A 145 -7.38 21.08 14.44
N VAL A 146 -7.24 20.92 13.13
CA VAL A 146 -5.97 20.77 12.41
C VAL A 146 -5.80 21.95 11.48
N ASP A 147 -4.61 22.56 11.55
CA ASP A 147 -4.19 23.59 10.61
C ASP A 147 -3.20 23.00 9.61
N LEU A 148 -3.67 22.66 8.42
CA LEU A 148 -2.83 22.07 7.36
C LEU A 148 -1.74 23.02 6.87
N SER A 149 -1.91 24.35 7.01
CA SER A 149 -0.84 25.31 6.69
C SER A 149 0.37 25.16 7.62
N ARG A 150 0.18 24.49 8.77
CA ARG A 150 1.23 24.21 9.75
C ARG A 150 1.74 22.77 9.71
N MET A 151 1.34 22.01 8.71
CA MET A 151 1.79 20.64 8.49
C MET A 151 3.31 20.52 8.60
N SER A 152 3.79 19.47 9.27
CA SER A 152 5.21 19.17 9.36
C SER A 152 5.73 18.53 8.07
N PHE A 153 7.02 18.64 7.81
CA PHE A 153 7.66 17.93 6.69
C PHE A 153 7.41 16.41 6.75
N ALA A 154 7.50 15.82 7.94
CA ALA A 154 7.25 14.38 8.14
C ALA A 154 5.79 13.99 7.78
N THR A 155 4.81 14.80 8.20
CA THR A 155 3.39 14.60 7.86
C THR A 155 3.17 14.73 6.35
N PHE A 156 3.81 15.71 5.72
CA PHE A 156 3.75 15.92 4.27
C PHE A 156 4.36 14.74 3.51
N ALA A 157 5.58 14.33 3.86
CA ALA A 157 6.27 13.19 3.25
C ALA A 157 5.44 11.90 3.39
N SER A 158 4.96 11.60 4.60
CA SER A 158 4.08 10.44 4.84
C SER A 158 2.79 10.50 4.02
N THR A 159 2.18 11.68 3.86
CA THR A 159 0.98 11.86 3.02
C THR A 159 1.30 11.55 1.56
N VAL A 160 2.40 12.09 1.04
CA VAL A 160 2.87 11.81 -0.33
C VAL A 160 3.14 10.33 -0.52
N GLU A 161 3.85 9.69 0.40
CA GLU A 161 4.17 8.25 0.38
C GLU A 161 2.92 7.36 0.38
N HIS A 162 1.87 7.74 1.10
CA HIS A 162 0.62 6.98 1.15
C HIS A 162 -0.34 7.28 -0.02
N VAL A 163 -0.22 8.44 -0.68
CA VAL A 163 -1.02 8.79 -1.88
C VAL A 163 -0.38 8.23 -3.16
N HIS A 164 0.94 8.08 -3.18
CA HIS A 164 1.74 7.55 -4.30
C HIS A 164 1.43 6.08 -4.73
N PRO A 165 0.75 5.22 -3.98
CA PRO A 165 0.39 3.87 -4.46
C PRO A 165 -0.98 3.77 -5.16
N PHE A 166 -1.88 4.75 -4.96
CA PHE A 166 -3.31 4.61 -5.31
C PHE A 166 -3.73 5.17 -6.68
N TYR A 167 -2.89 5.96 -7.38
CA TYR A 167 -3.33 6.81 -8.49
C TYR A 167 -2.31 6.98 -9.62
N ASP A 168 -2.55 6.43 -10.81
CA ASP A 168 -1.59 6.49 -11.94
C ASP A 168 -1.07 7.90 -12.33
N ASN A 169 -1.71 8.99 -11.87
CA ASN A 169 -1.37 10.38 -12.15
C ASN A 169 -1.08 11.23 -10.87
N HIS A 170 -0.18 10.76 -10.00
CA HIS A 170 0.12 11.38 -8.68
C HIS A 170 0.63 12.84 -8.71
N ARG A 171 1.12 13.33 -9.85
CA ARG A 171 1.74 14.66 -9.97
C ARG A 171 0.74 15.79 -9.74
N GLU A 172 -0.40 15.72 -10.41
CA GLU A 172 -1.46 16.74 -10.30
C GLU A 172 -2.06 16.72 -8.90
N LEU A 173 -2.32 15.53 -8.35
CA LEU A 173 -2.82 15.36 -6.98
C LEU A 173 -1.91 15.97 -5.91
N ILE A 174 -0.60 15.81 -6.05
CA ILE A 174 0.36 16.40 -5.12
C ILE A 174 0.44 17.91 -5.31
N MET A 175 0.38 18.43 -6.53
CA MET A 175 0.30 19.86 -6.78
C MET A 175 -0.98 20.49 -6.22
N ASP A 176 -2.11 19.80 -6.36
CA ASP A 176 -3.41 20.25 -5.85
C ASP A 176 -3.40 20.26 -4.32
N LEU A 177 -2.85 19.21 -3.69
CA LEU A 177 -2.62 19.17 -2.25
C LEU A 177 -1.75 20.34 -1.80
N LEU A 178 -0.59 20.55 -2.41
CA LEU A 178 0.35 21.63 -2.08
C LEU A 178 -0.31 23.00 -2.21
N SER A 179 -1.09 23.20 -3.28
CA SER A 179 -1.84 24.43 -3.52
C SER A 179 -2.90 24.64 -2.45
N ALA A 180 -3.65 23.60 -2.11
CA ALA A 180 -4.70 23.66 -1.09
C ALA A 180 -4.17 23.94 0.32
N VAL A 181 -2.94 23.51 0.64
CA VAL A 181 -2.30 23.79 1.94
C VAL A 181 -1.38 25.02 1.92
N ASN A 182 -1.30 25.74 0.80
CA ASN A 182 -0.43 26.91 0.58
C ASN A 182 1.06 26.64 0.85
N LEU A 183 1.56 25.43 0.53
CA LEU A 183 2.99 25.13 0.63
C LEU A 183 3.71 25.56 -0.65
N PRO A 184 4.82 26.32 -0.56
CA PRO A 184 5.57 26.74 -1.73
C PRO A 184 6.31 25.55 -2.35
N TYR A 185 6.23 25.46 -3.68
CA TYR A 185 6.93 24.44 -4.44
C TYR A 185 7.41 24.98 -5.79
N GLU A 186 8.48 24.37 -6.32
CA GLU A 186 8.95 24.56 -7.68
C GLU A 186 8.71 23.27 -8.45
N ALA A 187 8.04 23.36 -9.60
CA ALA A 187 7.80 22.20 -10.46
C ALA A 187 8.55 22.37 -11.79
N ALA A 188 9.42 21.41 -12.12
CA ALA A 188 10.20 21.40 -13.35
C ALA A 188 10.26 19.97 -13.91
N GLY A 189 9.64 19.75 -15.07
CA GLY A 189 9.58 18.42 -15.69
C GLY A 189 8.92 17.38 -14.78
N ASP A 190 9.66 16.31 -14.51
CA ASP A 190 9.33 15.20 -13.61
C ASP A 190 9.53 15.53 -12.13
N LEU A 191 10.12 16.66 -11.77
CA LEU A 191 10.44 16.99 -10.39
C LEU A 191 9.50 18.06 -9.81
N ILE A 192 9.00 17.82 -8.61
CA ILE A 192 8.46 18.85 -7.71
C ILE A 192 9.39 18.96 -6.51
N VAL A 193 9.91 20.17 -6.29
CA VAL A 193 10.69 20.54 -5.11
C VAL A 193 9.77 21.30 -4.17
N VAL A 194 9.50 20.75 -2.99
CA VAL A 194 8.66 21.36 -1.97
C VAL A 194 9.55 21.90 -0.87
N ASN A 195 9.36 23.17 -0.52
CA ASN A 195 10.09 23.81 0.57
C ASN A 195 9.19 23.92 1.79
N CYS A 196 9.51 23.18 2.85
CA CYS A 196 8.77 23.20 4.11
C CYS A 196 9.72 23.59 5.25
N ARG A 197 9.58 24.83 5.75
CA ARG A 197 10.29 25.35 6.94
C ARG A 197 11.79 24.98 6.98
N ASP A 198 12.51 25.34 5.92
CA ASP A 198 13.95 25.12 5.72
C ASP A 198 14.38 23.69 5.33
N GLU A 199 13.43 22.77 5.14
CA GLU A 199 13.67 21.44 4.58
C GLU A 199 13.13 21.34 3.13
N GLU A 200 13.94 20.74 2.26
CA GLU A 200 13.64 20.54 0.84
C GLU A 200 13.21 19.08 0.61
N TYR A 201 12.01 18.87 0.08
CA TYR A 201 11.52 17.54 -0.33
C TYR A 201 11.44 17.48 -1.85
N LYS A 202 12.03 16.44 -2.45
CA LYS A 202 12.01 16.23 -3.89
C LYS A 202 11.11 15.07 -4.24
N VAL A 203 10.03 15.36 -4.95
CA VAL A 203 9.08 14.37 -5.45
C VAL A 203 9.28 14.20 -6.94
N TYR A 204 9.63 13.00 -7.37
CA TYR A 204 9.87 12.68 -8.77
C TYR A 204 8.65 11.95 -9.36
N PHE A 205 8.25 12.34 -10.57
CA PHE A 205 7.03 11.91 -11.26
C PHE A 205 7.35 11.51 -12.70
N ARG A 206 6.86 10.35 -13.13
CA ARG A 206 7.02 9.96 -14.54
C ARG A 206 6.23 10.91 -15.46
N GLN A 207 6.76 11.31 -16.62
CA GLN A 207 5.98 12.06 -17.61
C GLN A 207 4.96 11.14 -18.30
N ASN A 208 3.69 11.54 -18.33
CA ASN A 208 2.60 10.89 -19.08
C ASN A 208 2.70 10.99 -20.61
N SER A 209 3.87 11.34 -21.15
CA SER A 209 4.11 11.35 -22.59
C SER A 209 4.68 10.02 -23.08
N GLU A 210 4.10 8.90 -22.65
CA GLU A 210 4.19 7.62 -23.37
C GLU A 210 2.77 7.23 -23.81
N PRO A 211 2.57 6.81 -25.06
CA PRO A 211 1.28 6.29 -25.50
C PRO A 211 0.93 5.06 -24.68
N ASP A 212 -0.34 4.97 -24.31
CA ASP A 212 -1.00 3.87 -23.60
C ASP A 212 -0.50 2.49 -24.08
N LEU A 213 0.52 1.95 -23.41
CA LEU A 213 0.96 0.58 -23.63
C LEU A 213 -0.04 -0.30 -22.90
N THR A 214 -0.96 -0.86 -23.68
CA THR A 214 -1.98 -1.81 -23.24
C THR A 214 -1.42 -2.89 -22.31
N PRO A 215 -2.24 -3.55 -21.47
CA PRO A 215 -1.84 -4.60 -20.52
C PRO A 215 -1.18 -5.86 -21.15
N SER A 216 -0.87 -5.83 -22.45
CA SER A 216 -0.13 -6.85 -23.19
C SER A 216 1.38 -6.87 -22.91
N ASP A 217 1.94 -5.85 -22.25
CA ASP A 217 3.40 -5.75 -22.02
C ASP A 217 3.87 -6.45 -20.73
N ALA A 218 2.95 -7.02 -19.95
CA ALA A 218 3.20 -7.66 -18.66
C ALA A 218 3.91 -9.05 -18.72
N ALA A 219 4.58 -9.40 -19.82
CA ALA A 219 5.25 -10.70 -19.95
C ALA A 219 6.59 -10.71 -20.69
N GLY A 220 7.13 -9.56 -21.14
CA GLY A 220 8.38 -9.52 -21.89
C GLY A 220 9.58 -9.29 -20.99
N THR A 221 10.50 -10.25 -20.88
CA THR A 221 11.90 -9.92 -20.61
C THR A 221 12.34 -8.96 -21.72
N ARG A 222 12.30 -7.65 -21.46
CA ARG A 222 12.73 -6.66 -22.44
C ARG A 222 14.16 -6.99 -22.83
N THR A 223 14.43 -7.00 -24.13
CA THR A 223 15.78 -7.30 -24.59
C THR A 223 16.73 -6.22 -24.07
N ARG A 224 18.01 -6.56 -23.89
CA ARG A 224 19.05 -5.58 -23.51
C ARG A 224 18.98 -4.31 -24.36
N LYS A 225 18.68 -4.47 -25.64
CA LYS A 225 18.54 -3.37 -26.60
C LYS A 225 17.34 -2.47 -26.26
N GLU A 226 16.17 -3.04 -26.00
CA GLU A 226 14.98 -2.27 -25.59
C GLU A 226 15.21 -1.53 -24.26
N LEU A 227 15.90 -2.16 -23.31
CA LEU A 227 16.26 -1.51 -22.05
C LEU A 227 17.25 -0.38 -22.29
N GLN A 228 18.23 -0.56 -23.17
CA GLN A 228 19.19 0.48 -23.51
C GLN A 228 18.52 1.64 -24.26
N ASP A 229 17.59 1.36 -25.18
CA ASP A 229 16.83 2.40 -25.90
C ASP A 229 15.99 3.26 -24.92
N VAL A 230 15.44 2.64 -23.86
CA VAL A 230 14.77 3.38 -22.77
C VAL A 230 15.77 4.22 -21.97
N LEU A 231 16.97 3.70 -21.69
CA LEU A 231 17.99 4.45 -20.95
C LEU A 231 18.67 5.54 -21.78
N ASP A 232 18.67 5.42 -23.10
CA ASP A 232 19.18 6.44 -24.01
C ASP A 232 18.21 7.63 -24.07
N THR A 233 16.91 7.40 -23.84
CA THR A 233 15.89 8.45 -23.75
C THR A 233 15.72 8.97 -22.31
N ILE A 234 15.76 8.08 -21.32
CA ILE A 234 15.59 8.38 -19.90
C ILE A 234 16.70 7.66 -19.09
N PRO A 235 17.89 8.26 -18.96
CA PRO A 235 19.03 7.64 -18.28
C PRO A 235 18.79 7.27 -16.82
N SER A 236 17.86 7.98 -16.16
CA SER A 236 17.48 7.80 -14.77
C SER A 236 16.33 6.82 -14.55
N ASP A 237 15.79 6.16 -15.58
CA ASP A 237 14.66 5.24 -15.41
C ASP A 237 15.06 4.08 -14.50
N LEU A 238 14.44 4.05 -13.31
CA LEU A 238 14.79 3.13 -12.24
C LEU A 238 14.48 1.68 -12.61
N ARG A 239 13.37 1.45 -13.32
CA ARG A 239 12.92 0.11 -13.72
C ARG A 239 13.83 -0.46 -14.80
N ALA A 240 14.16 0.32 -15.82
CA ALA A 240 15.06 -0.09 -16.88
C ALA A 240 16.48 -0.32 -16.35
N ASN A 241 16.98 0.53 -15.44
CA ASN A 241 18.26 0.30 -14.78
C ASN A 241 18.25 -0.96 -13.90
N MET A 242 17.18 -1.22 -13.14
CA MET A 242 17.03 -2.44 -12.34
C MET A 242 16.97 -3.71 -13.20
N GLN A 243 16.17 -3.70 -14.28
CA GLN A 243 16.04 -4.85 -15.19
C GLN A 243 17.35 -5.13 -15.93
N LEU A 244 18.07 -4.09 -16.35
CA LEU A 244 19.35 -4.24 -17.00
C LEU A 244 20.44 -4.69 -16.02
N ALA A 245 20.38 -4.25 -14.75
CA ALA A 245 21.24 -4.74 -13.68
C ALA A 245 21.00 -6.22 -13.37
N ASP A 246 19.75 -6.65 -13.29
CA ASP A 246 19.38 -8.07 -13.10
C ASP A 246 19.87 -8.92 -14.28
N LEU A 247 19.76 -8.40 -15.51
CA LEU A 247 20.30 -9.05 -16.70
C LEU A 247 21.83 -9.15 -16.65
N ASP A 248 22.52 -8.04 -16.35
CA ASP A 248 23.98 -7.99 -16.15
C ASP A 248 24.43 -8.99 -15.06
N TYR A 249 23.69 -9.10 -13.96
CA TYR A 249 23.95 -10.04 -12.89
C TYR A 249 23.82 -11.50 -13.36
N SER A 250 22.76 -11.80 -14.11
CA SER A 250 22.51 -13.15 -14.65
C SER A 250 23.54 -13.58 -15.70
N GLU A 251 24.08 -12.63 -16.46
CA GLU A 251 25.12 -12.86 -17.49
C GLU A 251 26.54 -12.89 -16.90
N GLY A 252 26.70 -12.61 -15.60
CA GLY A 252 27.99 -12.58 -14.92
C GLY A 252 28.76 -11.26 -15.07
N ASN A 253 28.13 -10.23 -15.63
CA ASN A 253 28.66 -8.86 -15.71
C ASN A 253 28.47 -8.14 -14.37
N LEU A 254 29.07 -8.68 -13.31
CA LEU A 254 28.80 -8.30 -11.93
C LEU A 254 29.15 -6.83 -11.62
N GLU A 255 30.16 -6.27 -12.30
CA GLU A 255 30.56 -4.86 -12.15
C GLU A 255 29.51 -3.90 -12.74
N ALA A 256 28.95 -4.23 -13.91
CA ALA A 256 27.89 -3.44 -14.53
C ALA A 256 26.59 -3.50 -13.71
N ALA A 257 26.25 -4.70 -13.22
CA ALA A 257 25.13 -4.89 -12.31
C ALA A 257 25.27 -4.07 -11.03
N GLU A 258 26.46 -4.10 -10.40
CA GLU A 258 26.74 -3.33 -9.19
C GLU A 258 26.60 -1.82 -9.41
N ILE A 259 27.15 -1.29 -10.51
CA ILE A 259 27.03 0.15 -10.84
C ILE A 259 25.55 0.54 -10.97
N ARG A 260 24.76 -0.26 -11.68
CA ARG A 260 23.34 0.03 -11.89
C ARG A 260 22.52 -0.12 -10.63
N TYR A 261 22.76 -1.14 -9.81
CA TYR A 261 22.10 -1.23 -8.51
C TYR A 261 22.51 -0.09 -7.57
N LEU A 262 23.77 0.38 -7.61
CA LEU A 262 24.20 1.55 -6.85
C LEU A 262 23.54 2.84 -7.34
N LEU A 263 23.30 2.97 -8.65
CA LEU A 263 22.53 4.06 -9.23
C LEU A 263 21.08 4.01 -8.73
N CYS A 264 20.47 2.82 -8.76
CA CYS A 264 19.12 2.63 -8.25
C CYS A 264 19.02 2.88 -6.73
N ALA A 265 20.04 2.49 -5.96
CA ALA A 265 20.09 2.69 -4.51
C ALA A 265 20.26 4.16 -4.08
N GLN A 266 20.61 5.05 -5.02
CA GLN A 266 20.65 6.49 -4.81
C GLN A 266 19.30 7.16 -5.09
N CYS A 267 18.26 6.41 -5.46
CA CYS A 267 16.95 6.99 -5.64
C CYS A 267 16.43 7.56 -4.31
N PRO A 268 15.70 8.69 -4.33
CA PRO A 268 15.16 9.32 -3.13
C PRO A 268 14.09 8.50 -2.42
N ASP A 269 13.40 7.62 -3.15
CA ASP A 269 12.39 6.71 -2.60
C ASP A 269 13.06 5.66 -1.67
N PRO A 270 12.82 5.70 -0.34
CA PRO A 270 13.47 4.79 0.61
C PRO A 270 13.19 3.32 0.32
N PHE A 271 12.00 3.04 -0.22
CA PHE A 271 11.54 1.71 -0.58
C PHE A 271 12.30 1.13 -1.78
N SER A 272 12.34 1.85 -2.90
CA SER A 272 13.10 1.42 -4.08
C SER A 272 14.61 1.40 -3.83
N ALA A 273 15.10 2.33 -2.98
CA ALA A 273 16.49 2.32 -2.53
C ALA A 273 16.78 1.04 -1.74
N ALA A 274 15.89 0.63 -0.84
CA ALA A 274 16.04 -0.62 -0.10
C ALA A 274 16.00 -1.86 -0.99
N ILE A 275 15.15 -1.90 -2.01
CA ILE A 275 15.15 -3.00 -3.00
C ILE A 275 16.52 -3.09 -3.69
N ALA A 276 17.07 -1.95 -4.13
CA ALA A 276 18.39 -1.91 -4.75
C ALA A 276 19.51 -2.32 -3.76
N TYR A 277 19.42 -1.91 -2.48
CA TYR A 277 20.35 -2.37 -1.44
C TYR A 277 20.21 -3.87 -1.14
N THR A 278 19.02 -4.46 -1.25
CA THR A 278 18.82 -5.92 -1.15
C THR A 278 19.52 -6.65 -2.30
N LYS A 279 19.37 -6.16 -3.55
CA LYS A 279 20.09 -6.72 -4.70
C LYS A 279 21.61 -6.57 -4.56
N LEU A 280 22.09 -5.42 -4.08
CA LEU A 280 23.52 -5.22 -3.75
C LEU A 280 24.01 -6.18 -2.66
N ALA A 281 23.23 -6.40 -1.61
CA ALA A 281 23.57 -7.34 -0.55
C ALA A 281 23.69 -8.78 -1.08
N ALA A 282 22.79 -9.19 -1.97
CA ALA A 282 22.84 -10.48 -2.65
C ALA A 282 24.10 -10.59 -3.54
N LEU A 283 24.36 -9.58 -4.37
CA LEU A 283 25.54 -9.52 -5.25
C LEU A 283 26.85 -9.57 -4.46
N TYR A 284 26.95 -8.80 -3.37
CA TYR A 284 28.13 -8.82 -2.49
C TYR A 284 28.30 -10.14 -1.76
N THR A 285 27.21 -10.82 -1.40
CA THR A 285 27.25 -12.15 -0.81
C THR A 285 27.78 -13.18 -1.81
N ALA A 286 27.24 -13.17 -3.04
CA ALA A 286 27.67 -14.06 -4.12
C ALA A 286 29.14 -13.87 -4.50
N THR A 287 29.63 -12.62 -4.44
CA THR A 287 31.04 -12.28 -4.71
C THR A 287 31.97 -12.38 -3.50
N LYS A 288 31.49 -12.93 -2.37
CA LYS A 288 32.25 -13.07 -1.10
C LYS A 288 32.78 -11.73 -0.52
N ARG A 289 32.18 -10.62 -0.91
CA ARG A 289 32.47 -9.27 -0.40
C ARG A 289 31.68 -9.01 0.89
N HIS A 290 31.98 -9.80 1.93
CA HIS A 290 31.19 -9.87 3.16
C HIS A 290 30.98 -8.50 3.85
N ARG A 291 31.99 -7.63 3.86
CA ARG A 291 31.89 -6.29 4.46
C ARG A 291 30.87 -5.39 3.76
N LEU A 292 30.85 -5.41 2.43
CA LEU A 292 29.90 -4.62 1.63
C LEU A 292 28.49 -5.20 1.74
N ALA A 293 28.36 -6.53 1.77
CA ALA A 293 27.08 -7.21 2.00
C ALA A 293 26.45 -6.80 3.34
N THR A 294 27.23 -6.80 4.43
CA THR A 294 26.76 -6.33 5.74
C THR A 294 26.37 -4.85 5.71
N SER A 295 27.12 -4.02 5.00
CA SER A 295 26.79 -2.59 4.89
C SER A 295 25.51 -2.35 4.09
N ALA A 296 25.29 -3.08 2.99
CA ALA A 296 24.08 -3.00 2.19
C ALA A 296 22.85 -3.48 2.99
N ARG A 297 22.95 -4.60 3.72
CA ARG A 297 21.87 -5.05 4.63
C ARG A 297 21.55 -4.05 5.71
N ARG A 298 22.56 -3.40 6.28
CA ARG A 298 22.35 -2.32 7.26
C ARG A 298 21.64 -1.13 6.62
N ARG A 299 21.96 -0.76 5.37
CA ARG A 299 21.21 0.28 4.64
C ARG A 299 19.74 -0.10 4.44
N VAL A 300 19.44 -1.37 4.12
CA VAL A 300 18.05 -1.86 4.08
C VAL A 300 17.35 -1.67 5.43
N MET A 301 18.03 -1.97 6.53
CA MET A 301 17.47 -1.78 7.88
C MET A 301 17.33 -0.30 8.27
N GLU A 302 18.27 0.57 7.87
CA GLU A 302 18.23 2.01 8.15
C GLU A 302 17.15 2.74 7.34
N LEU A 303 16.78 2.20 6.18
CA LEU A 303 15.74 2.75 5.31
C LEU A 303 14.33 2.33 5.72
N GLU A 304 14.19 1.52 6.79
CA GLU A 304 12.97 0.89 7.29
C GLU A 304 11.83 0.71 6.26
N PRO A 305 12.01 -0.15 5.25
CA PRO A 305 10.86 -0.74 4.57
C PRO A 305 10.31 -1.76 5.56
N ASP A 306 9.23 -1.40 6.24
CA ASP A 306 8.53 -2.28 7.15
C ASP A 306 8.30 -3.68 6.51
N ARG A 307 8.12 -4.72 7.33
CA ARG A 307 7.71 -6.08 6.91
C ARG A 307 6.57 -6.05 5.89
N LEU A 308 5.70 -5.05 6.04
CA LEU A 308 4.60 -4.70 5.17
C LEU A 308 5.05 -4.21 3.79
N GLY A 309 6.11 -3.43 3.67
CA GLY A 309 6.64 -2.93 2.39
C GLY A 309 7.08 -4.05 1.45
N PHE A 310 7.93 -4.99 1.91
CA PHE A 310 8.37 -6.12 1.10
C PHE A 310 7.20 -7.02 0.68
N TYR A 311 6.24 -7.22 1.58
CA TYR A 311 5.02 -7.98 1.32
C TYR A 311 4.12 -7.28 0.30
N PHE A 312 3.81 -6.00 0.48
CA PHE A 312 2.96 -5.20 -0.41
C PHE A 312 3.60 -5.00 -1.78
N TYR A 313 4.93 -4.92 -1.87
CA TYR A 313 5.62 -4.94 -3.16
C TYR A 313 5.45 -6.27 -3.88
N GLY A 314 5.65 -7.37 -3.16
CA GLY A 314 5.44 -8.71 -3.69
C GLY A 314 4.01 -8.90 -4.18
N MET A 315 3.04 -8.31 -3.48
CA MET A 315 1.65 -8.30 -3.91
C MET A 315 1.41 -7.43 -5.13
N LYS A 316 1.98 -6.22 -5.18
CA LYS A 316 1.89 -5.37 -6.37
C LYS A 316 2.54 -6.02 -7.60
N LEU A 317 3.65 -6.72 -7.41
CA LEU A 317 4.31 -7.50 -8.46
C LEU A 317 3.44 -8.69 -8.90
N LEU A 318 2.70 -9.32 -7.98
CA LEU A 318 1.75 -10.36 -8.30
C LEU A 318 0.60 -9.82 -9.17
N ASP A 319 0.05 -8.67 -8.81
CA ASP A 319 -1.00 -7.99 -9.57
C ASP A 319 -0.53 -7.58 -10.97
N CYS A 320 0.76 -7.25 -11.11
CA CYS A 320 1.41 -6.99 -12.39
C CYS A 320 1.84 -8.27 -13.13
N GLY A 321 1.50 -9.47 -12.66
CA GLY A 321 1.84 -10.75 -13.30
C GLY A 321 3.31 -11.17 -13.17
N ARG A 322 4.13 -10.45 -12.40
CA ARG A 322 5.57 -10.69 -12.22
C ARG A 322 5.82 -11.73 -11.13
N LEU A 323 5.32 -12.94 -11.37
CA LEU A 323 5.28 -14.05 -10.40
C LEU A 323 6.64 -14.36 -9.75
N LEU A 324 7.73 -14.36 -10.51
CA LEU A 324 9.06 -14.72 -10.00
C LEU A 324 9.59 -13.68 -9.00
N GLU A 325 9.37 -12.41 -9.30
CA GLU A 325 9.80 -11.29 -8.46
C GLU A 325 8.85 -11.12 -7.28
N ALA A 326 7.55 -11.32 -7.48
CA ALA A 326 6.57 -11.41 -6.41
C ALA A 326 6.99 -12.46 -5.37
N ALA A 327 7.36 -13.66 -5.83
CA ALA A 327 7.86 -14.71 -4.95
C ALA A 327 9.12 -14.28 -4.17
N GLN A 328 10.11 -13.69 -4.85
CA GLN A 328 11.34 -13.22 -4.20
C GLN A 328 11.06 -12.18 -3.11
N MET A 329 10.17 -11.23 -3.37
CA MET A 329 9.90 -10.14 -2.44
C MET A 329 9.08 -10.62 -1.24
N ILE A 330 8.15 -11.56 -1.44
CA ILE A 330 7.42 -12.20 -0.35
C ILE A 330 8.32 -13.17 0.43
N GLU A 331 9.28 -13.86 -0.22
CA GLU A 331 10.28 -14.72 0.43
C GLU A 331 11.15 -13.95 1.43
N GLU A 332 11.58 -12.73 1.09
CA GLU A 332 12.38 -11.87 1.97
C GLU A 332 11.62 -11.46 3.25
N THR A 333 10.29 -11.61 3.29
CA THR A 333 9.48 -11.39 4.50
C THR A 333 9.52 -12.57 5.47
N LEU A 334 9.76 -13.81 5.00
CA LEU A 334 9.68 -15.04 5.81
C LEU A 334 10.64 -15.08 7.03
N PRO A 335 11.89 -14.58 6.95
CA PRO A 335 12.78 -14.52 8.11
C PRO A 335 12.33 -13.51 9.17
N LEU A 336 11.51 -12.53 8.80
CA LEU A 336 11.07 -11.41 9.62
C LEU A 336 9.70 -11.65 10.27
N CYS A 337 8.99 -12.70 9.84
CA CYS A 337 7.65 -13.04 10.31
C CYS A 337 7.69 -13.98 11.54
N SER A 338 7.06 -13.56 12.64
CA SER A 338 6.72 -14.47 13.75
C SER A 338 5.56 -15.41 13.40
N ASP A 339 4.66 -14.96 12.52
CA ASP A 339 3.59 -15.75 11.89
C ASP A 339 3.78 -15.74 10.36
N ARG A 340 4.05 -16.93 9.80
CA ARG A 340 4.34 -17.13 8.38
C ARG A 340 3.11 -17.44 7.53
N THR A 341 1.92 -17.51 8.14
CA THR A 341 0.68 -17.93 7.49
C THR A 341 0.35 -17.05 6.26
N GLN A 342 0.38 -15.72 6.41
CA GLN A 342 0.12 -14.75 5.33
C GLN A 342 1.11 -14.87 4.14
N PRO A 343 2.44 -14.80 4.35
CA PRO A 343 3.41 -15.01 3.28
C PRO A 343 3.29 -16.37 2.59
N LEU A 344 3.09 -17.45 3.35
CA LEU A 344 2.95 -18.80 2.80
C LEU A 344 1.67 -18.98 1.98
N ARG A 345 0.57 -18.33 2.40
CA ARG A 345 -0.70 -18.28 1.65
C ARG A 345 -0.54 -17.66 0.28
N ARG A 346 0.35 -16.67 0.13
CA ARG A 346 0.66 -16.06 -1.18
C ARG A 346 1.73 -16.85 -1.95
N LEU A 347 2.77 -17.35 -1.29
CA LEU A 347 3.86 -18.08 -1.96
C LEU A 347 3.44 -19.43 -2.53
N GLY A 348 2.56 -20.19 -1.87
CA GLY A 348 2.12 -21.51 -2.33
C GLY A 348 1.58 -21.50 -3.77
N PRO A 349 0.57 -20.67 -4.08
CA PRO A 349 0.04 -20.51 -5.44
C PRO A 349 1.07 -19.99 -6.42
N ILE A 350 1.88 -19.00 -6.02
CA ILE A 350 2.91 -18.39 -6.88
C ILE A 350 3.96 -19.44 -7.27
N TYR A 351 4.42 -20.27 -6.34
CA TYR A 351 5.35 -21.37 -6.64
C TYR A 351 4.74 -22.41 -7.56
N ALA A 352 3.46 -22.72 -7.40
CA ALA A 352 2.76 -23.65 -8.29
C ALA A 352 2.71 -23.09 -9.72
N LEU A 353 2.38 -21.81 -9.88
CA LEU A 353 2.35 -21.11 -11.18
C LEU A 353 3.74 -20.99 -11.82
N LEU A 354 4.80 -20.83 -11.01
CA LEU A 354 6.19 -20.81 -11.46
C LEU A 354 6.77 -22.20 -11.78
N GLY A 355 5.99 -23.28 -11.62
CA GLY A 355 6.47 -24.65 -11.80
C GLY A 355 7.46 -25.13 -10.72
N ARG A 356 7.64 -24.36 -9.65
CA ARG A 356 8.49 -24.67 -8.49
C ARG A 356 7.78 -25.65 -7.54
N ARG A 357 7.47 -26.84 -8.07
CA ARG A 357 6.61 -27.85 -7.43
C ARG A 357 7.04 -28.23 -6.01
N THR A 358 8.34 -28.40 -5.77
CA THR A 358 8.87 -28.75 -4.43
C THR A 358 8.61 -27.65 -3.41
N GLN A 359 8.87 -26.39 -3.78
CA GLN A 359 8.67 -25.23 -2.90
C GLN A 359 7.18 -24.97 -2.65
N ALA A 360 6.33 -25.17 -3.67
CA ALA A 360 4.88 -25.10 -3.52
C ALA A 360 4.37 -26.14 -2.49
N ILE A 361 4.85 -27.39 -2.57
CA ILE A 361 4.49 -28.45 -1.63
C ILE A 361 4.95 -28.13 -0.21
N GLU A 362 6.18 -27.62 -0.05
CA GLU A 362 6.70 -27.22 1.27
C GLU A 362 5.89 -26.08 1.87
N ALA A 363 5.63 -25.02 1.09
CA ALA A 363 4.83 -23.88 1.54
C ALA A 363 3.41 -24.30 1.95
N TYR A 364 2.76 -25.13 1.15
CA TYR A 364 1.41 -25.64 1.46
C TYR A 364 1.38 -26.57 2.68
N ARG A 365 2.42 -27.38 2.91
CA ARG A 365 2.50 -28.23 4.12
C ARG A 365 2.73 -27.41 5.39
N GLU A 366 3.58 -26.39 5.33
CA GLU A 366 3.82 -25.48 6.44
C GLU A 366 2.56 -24.66 6.75
N LEU A 367 1.86 -24.21 5.69
CA LEU A 367 0.58 -23.50 5.82
C LEU A 367 -0.51 -24.38 6.44
N LEU A 368 -0.65 -25.63 6.00
CA LEU A 368 -1.64 -26.60 6.52
C LEU A 368 -1.49 -26.87 8.02
N GLY A 369 -0.31 -26.64 8.61
CA GLY A 369 -0.10 -26.78 10.04
C GLY A 369 -0.77 -25.68 10.88
N ASN A 370 -1.17 -24.56 10.26
CA ASN A 370 -1.69 -23.36 10.93
C ASN A 370 -3.06 -22.90 10.42
N VAL A 371 -3.69 -23.62 9.49
CA VAL A 371 -5.02 -23.29 8.94
C VAL A 371 -5.95 -24.50 9.01
N ASP A 372 -7.23 -24.24 9.28
CA ASP A 372 -8.27 -25.27 9.48
C ASP A 372 -9.47 -25.05 8.55
N GLY A 373 -10.40 -26.01 8.50
CA GLY A 373 -11.68 -25.85 7.81
C GLY A 373 -11.58 -25.99 6.29
N ASP A 374 -12.24 -25.09 5.55
CA ASP A 374 -12.34 -25.19 4.09
C ASP A 374 -11.04 -24.81 3.38
N GLU A 375 -10.27 -23.84 3.91
CA GLU A 375 -8.93 -23.50 3.41
C GLU A 375 -7.98 -24.72 3.46
N ALA A 376 -8.05 -25.50 4.54
CA ALA A 376 -7.25 -26.73 4.67
C ALA A 376 -7.64 -27.79 3.61
N LYS A 377 -8.92 -27.88 3.23
CA LYS A 377 -9.37 -28.80 2.17
C LYS A 377 -8.88 -28.36 0.79
N GLU A 378 -8.89 -27.06 0.53
CA GLU A 378 -8.38 -26.47 -0.71
C GLU A 378 -6.88 -26.72 -0.86
N ILE A 379 -6.10 -26.47 0.20
CA ILE A 379 -4.67 -26.74 0.23
C ILE A 379 -4.38 -28.25 0.05
N GLN A 380 -5.16 -29.15 0.67
CA GLN A 380 -5.02 -30.59 0.47
C GLN A 380 -5.32 -31.03 -0.98
N THR A 381 -6.27 -30.37 -1.63
CA THR A 381 -6.61 -30.60 -3.04
C THR A 381 -5.46 -30.17 -3.94
N GLU A 382 -4.91 -28.97 -3.73
CA GLU A 382 -3.74 -28.48 -4.48
C GLU A 382 -2.49 -29.32 -4.21
N LEU A 383 -2.25 -29.76 -2.97
CA LEU A 383 -1.18 -30.70 -2.64
C LEU A 383 -1.33 -32.04 -3.37
N SER A 384 -2.55 -32.56 -3.54
CA SER A 384 -2.79 -33.82 -4.25
C SER A 384 -2.47 -33.69 -5.74
N LYS A 385 -2.89 -32.60 -6.39
CA LYS A 385 -2.53 -32.22 -7.77
C LYS A 385 -1.01 -32.08 -7.94
N LEU A 386 -0.36 -31.38 -7.00
CA LEU A 386 1.09 -31.19 -6.96
C LEU A 386 1.86 -32.43 -6.49
N SER A 387 1.22 -33.48 -6.00
CA SER A 387 1.88 -34.75 -5.62
C SER A 387 1.74 -35.83 -6.70
N GLY A 388 0.98 -35.58 -7.76
CA GLY A 388 0.75 -36.55 -8.84
C GLY A 388 -0.18 -37.70 -8.43
N ARG A 389 -0.99 -37.51 -7.38
CA ARG A 389 -2.10 -38.41 -7.06
C ARG A 389 -3.35 -37.84 -7.73
N GLU A 390 -3.55 -38.20 -8.99
CA GLU A 390 -4.85 -38.03 -9.64
C GLU A 390 -5.86 -38.92 -8.91
N THR A 391 -6.98 -38.36 -8.45
CA THR A 391 -8.19 -39.11 -8.09
C THR A 391 -9.05 -39.32 -9.31
#